data_AF-A0A1G2T5U4-F1
#
_entry.id   AF-A0A1G2T5U4-F1
#
_cell.length_a   1.000
_cell.length_b   1.000
_cell.length_c   1.000
_cell.angle_alpha   90.00
_cell.angle_beta   90.00
_cell.angle_gamma   90.00
#
_symmetry.space_group_name_H-M   'P 1'
#
loop_
_entity.id
_entity.type
_entity.pdbx_description
1 polymer ?
#
loop_
_entity_poly.entity_id
_entity_poly.type
_entity_poly.pdbx_seq_one_letter_code
_entity_poly.pdbx_strand_id
1 'polypeptide(L)'
;MVAMKKHKIITTIVLITAGILILMFLNPIHFVNLNLLKLQFIQVQEIQPTITGFIWRKSYTGGLGSNGNGACNYMIGELRSFNGLREGVVEQYQKVLDRNDNIGILFMDGDKWPLDSILWDWRGEFLDQNHIEEGNYYIVYMSEKFPALLDLRCKGY
;
A
#
# COMPACT_ATOMS: atom_id res chain seq x y z
N MET A 1 -31.45 5.46 46.33
CA MET A 1 -31.65 4.90 44.96
C MET A 1 -31.41 5.89 43.81
N VAL A 2 -31.75 7.19 43.91
CA VAL A 2 -31.63 8.16 42.79
C VAL A 2 -30.17 8.51 42.42
N ALA A 3 -29.26 8.62 43.40
CA ALA A 3 -27.84 8.94 43.15
C ALA A 3 -27.10 7.86 42.33
N MET A 4 -27.43 6.58 42.54
CA MET A 4 -26.85 5.46 41.78
C MET A 4 -27.26 5.45 40.30
N LYS A 5 -28.48 5.92 39.99
CA LYS A 5 -28.94 6.06 38.59
C LYS A 5 -28.19 7.18 37.87
N LYS A 6 -27.93 8.31 38.53
CA LYS A 6 -27.18 9.44 37.95
C LYS A 6 -25.73 9.06 37.63
N HIS A 7 -25.04 8.33 38.54
CA HIS A 7 -23.68 7.87 38.28
C HIS A 7 -23.59 6.94 37.08
N LYS A 8 -24.52 5.97 36.94
CA LYS A 8 -24.54 5.06 35.79
C LYS A 8 -24.70 5.80 34.46
N ILE A 9 -25.59 6.81 34.41
CA ILE A 9 -25.82 7.63 33.21
C ILE A 9 -24.56 8.40 32.82
N ILE A 10 -23.89 9.05 33.79
CA ILE A 10 -22.66 9.81 33.54
C ILE A 10 -21.55 8.88 33.03
N THR A 11 -21.34 7.72 33.65
CA THR A 11 -20.33 6.76 33.21
C THR A 11 -20.61 6.22 31.80
N THR A 12 -21.88 5.94 31.46
CA THR A 12 -22.27 5.52 30.11
C THR A 12 -21.99 6.60 29.08
N ILE A 13 -22.31 7.87 29.38
CA ILE A 13 -22.02 9.00 28.48
C ILE A 13 -20.51 9.14 28.27
N VAL A 14 -19.70 9.09 29.33
CA VAL A 14 -18.24 9.19 29.23
C VAL A 14 -17.66 8.06 28.36
N LEU A 15 -18.12 6.82 28.53
CA LEU A 15 -17.66 5.69 27.71
C LEU A 15 -18.06 5.81 26.25
N ILE A 16 -19.28 6.28 25.95
CA ILE A 16 -19.74 6.50 24.58
C ILE A 16 -18.93 7.61 23.93
N THR A 17 -18.73 8.74 24.62
CA THR A 17 -17.94 9.86 24.10
C THR A 17 -16.48 9.48 23.89
N ALA A 18 -15.88 8.73 24.82
CA ALA A 18 -14.53 8.19 24.64
C ALA A 18 -14.46 7.23 23.44
N GLY A 19 -15.45 6.34 23.28
CA GLY A 19 -15.55 5.44 22.14
C GLY A 19 -15.65 6.18 20.80
N ILE A 20 -16.49 7.22 20.74
CA ILE A 20 -16.63 8.08 19.55
C ILE A 20 -15.32 8.80 19.24
N LEU A 21 -14.67 9.39 20.25
CA LEU A 21 -13.38 10.07 20.06
C LEU A 21 -12.31 9.09 19.56
N ILE A 22 -12.20 7.90 20.16
CA ILE A 22 -11.24 6.87 19.71
C ILE A 22 -11.50 6.49 18.25
N LEU A 23 -12.76 6.28 17.85
CA LEU A 23 -13.13 5.97 16.47
C LEU A 23 -12.78 7.12 15.51
N MET A 24 -12.99 8.37 15.92
CA MET A 24 -12.65 9.55 15.13
C MET A 24 -11.14 9.75 14.94
N PHE A 25 -10.30 9.25 15.85
CA PHE A 25 -8.83 9.41 15.77
C PHE A 25 -8.10 8.24 15.11
N LEU A 26 -8.68 7.03 15.07
CA LEU A 26 -8.05 5.87 14.42
C LEU A 26 -8.11 5.93 12.88
N ASN A 27 -9.23 6.41 12.34
CA ASN A 27 -9.47 6.50 10.89
C ASN A 27 -8.54 7.50 10.14
N PRO A 28 -8.27 8.72 10.64
CA PRO A 28 -7.38 9.66 9.95
C PRO A 28 -5.93 9.19 9.91
N ILE A 29 -5.48 8.32 10.83
CA ILE A 29 -4.09 7.83 10.85
C ILE A 29 -3.78 7.03 9.58
N HIS A 30 -4.71 6.17 9.15
CA HIS A 30 -4.55 5.38 7.93
C HIS A 30 -4.46 6.26 6.68
N PHE A 31 -5.27 7.31 6.64
CA PHE A 31 -5.25 8.28 5.55
C PHE A 31 -3.95 9.10 5.53
N VAL A 32 -3.48 9.54 6.70
CA VAL A 32 -2.22 10.30 6.83
C VAL A 32 -1.03 9.46 6.38
N ASN A 33 -0.89 8.22 6.87
CA ASN A 33 0.24 7.36 6.49
C ASN A 33 0.23 7.05 4.99
N LEU A 34 -0.93 6.73 4.41
CA LEU A 34 -1.02 6.51 2.97
C LEU A 34 -0.66 7.77 2.18
N ASN A 35 -1.02 8.97 2.66
CA ASN A 35 -0.66 10.22 1.99
C ASN A 35 0.83 10.54 2.12
N LEU A 36 1.45 10.27 3.27
CA LEU A 36 2.91 10.37 3.42
C LEU A 36 3.62 9.44 2.44
N LEU A 37 3.14 8.19 2.32
CA LEU A 37 3.68 7.24 1.35
C LEU A 37 3.50 7.72 -0.09
N LYS A 38 2.34 8.29 -0.44
CA LYS A 38 2.09 8.90 -1.76
C LYS A 38 3.06 10.04 -2.05
N LEU A 39 3.31 10.92 -1.09
CA LEU A 39 4.25 12.04 -1.25
C LEU A 39 5.68 11.55 -1.44
N GLN A 40 6.12 10.54 -0.68
CA GLN A 40 7.42 9.92 -0.87
C GLN A 40 7.53 9.25 -2.25
N PHE A 41 6.46 8.62 -2.71
CA PHE A 41 6.42 7.95 -4.00
C PHE A 41 6.52 8.89 -5.21
N ILE A 42 6.24 10.20 -5.06
CA ILE A 42 6.47 11.20 -6.11
C ILE A 42 7.96 11.25 -6.49
N GLN A 43 8.88 11.13 -5.52
CA GLN A 43 10.31 11.14 -5.78
C GLN A 43 10.74 9.94 -6.65
N VAL A 44 10.03 8.81 -6.54
CA VAL A 44 10.25 7.62 -7.38
C VAL A 44 9.78 7.87 -8.81
N GLN A 45 8.75 8.70 -9.00
CA GLN A 45 8.26 9.09 -10.32
C GLN A 45 9.20 10.08 -11.02
N GLU A 46 9.86 10.97 -10.28
CA GLU A 46 10.83 11.91 -10.85
C GLU A 46 12.05 11.21 -11.46
N ILE A 47 12.37 9.99 -11.01
CA ILE A 47 13.52 9.18 -11.47
C ILE A 47 13.07 8.14 -12.52
N GLN A 48 11.85 8.28 -13.04
CA GLN A 48 11.28 7.40 -14.06
C GLN A 48 12.18 7.30 -15.31
N PRO A 49 12.46 6.08 -15.81
CA PRO A 49 13.15 5.93 -17.07
C PRO A 49 12.34 6.47 -18.24
N THR A 50 12.98 7.20 -19.14
CA THR A 50 12.35 7.79 -20.33
C THR A 50 11.76 6.75 -21.27
N ILE A 51 12.25 5.51 -21.21
CA ILE A 51 11.76 4.37 -21.99
C ILE A 51 10.47 3.75 -21.45
N THR A 52 9.83 4.36 -20.43
CA THR A 52 8.71 3.75 -19.72
C THR A 52 7.42 4.55 -19.85
N GLY A 53 6.30 3.86 -20.04
CA GLY A 53 4.97 4.44 -20.13
C GLY A 53 4.18 4.18 -18.86
N PHE A 54 3.55 5.22 -18.31
CA PHE A 54 2.58 5.05 -17.21
C PHE A 54 1.29 4.41 -17.74
N ILE A 55 0.77 3.41 -17.03
CA ILE A 55 -0.50 2.76 -17.37
C ILE A 55 -1.51 3.00 -16.26
N TRP A 56 -1.11 2.66 -15.02
CA TRP A 56 -2.03 2.67 -13.89
C TRP A 56 -1.32 2.84 -12.56
N ARG A 57 -2.02 3.42 -11.59
CA ARG A 57 -1.57 3.59 -10.22
C ARG A 57 -2.62 3.04 -9.28
N LYS A 58 -2.18 2.27 -8.28
CA LYS A 58 -3.05 1.81 -7.20
C LYS A 58 -2.37 2.00 -5.85
N SER A 59 -3.20 2.28 -4.86
CA SER A 59 -2.81 2.28 -3.46
C SER A 59 -3.56 1.19 -2.70
N TYR A 60 -2.89 0.60 -1.72
CA TYR A 60 -3.42 -0.37 -0.81
C TYR A 60 -3.25 0.13 0.63
N THR A 61 -4.34 -0.03 1.39
CA THR A 61 -4.37 0.13 2.84
C THR A 61 -4.88 -1.20 3.38
N GLY A 62 -4.03 -1.95 4.06
CA GLY A 62 -4.42 -3.29 4.49
C GLY A 62 -3.31 -4.12 5.16
N GLY A 63 -3.75 -4.99 6.07
CA GLY A 63 -3.07 -6.13 6.66
C GLY A 63 -2.06 -5.90 7.76
N LEU A 64 -2.11 -6.76 8.79
CA LEU A 64 -1.06 -6.86 9.81
C LEU A 64 0.31 -7.07 9.13
N GLY A 65 1.35 -6.43 9.66
CA GLY A 65 2.73 -6.79 9.31
C GLY A 65 2.98 -8.29 9.47
N SER A 66 3.94 -8.84 8.72
CA SER A 66 4.38 -10.25 8.80
C SER A 66 4.72 -10.73 10.23
N ASN A 67 4.95 -9.80 11.16
CA ASN A 67 5.24 -10.08 12.57
C ASN A 67 4.00 -10.17 13.48
N GLY A 68 2.77 -10.06 12.94
CA GLY A 68 1.53 -10.13 13.74
C GLY A 68 1.25 -8.90 14.60
N ASN A 69 2.11 -7.89 14.53
CA ASN A 69 1.92 -6.61 15.22
C ASN A 69 0.71 -5.91 14.60
N GLY A 70 -0.21 -5.42 15.43
CA GLY A 70 -1.46 -4.70 15.09
C GLY A 70 -1.37 -3.49 14.14
N ALA A 71 -0.22 -3.24 13.52
CA ALA A 71 0.04 -2.16 12.59
C ALA A 71 -0.36 -2.56 11.17
N CYS A 72 -1.14 -1.68 10.53
CA CYS A 72 -1.53 -1.79 9.14
C CYS A 72 -0.34 -1.53 8.21
N ASN A 73 -0.25 -2.28 7.11
CA ASN A 73 0.68 -1.96 6.03
C ASN A 73 0.01 -1.05 4.99
N TYR A 74 0.86 -0.28 4.33
CA TYR A 74 0.48 0.59 3.22
C TYR A 74 1.40 0.27 2.05
N MET A 75 0.82 0.29 0.86
CA MET A 75 1.57 0.10 -0.37
C MET A 75 0.99 1.00 -1.44
N ILE A 76 1.85 1.52 -2.29
CA ILE A 76 1.48 2.19 -3.52
C ILE A 76 2.31 1.59 -4.63
N GLY A 77 1.73 1.41 -5.81
CA GLY A 77 2.50 1.02 -6.96
C GLY A 77 1.91 1.51 -8.25
N GLU A 78 2.77 1.50 -9.25
CA GLU A 78 2.47 1.87 -10.61
C GLU A 78 2.85 0.75 -11.53
N LEU A 79 1.87 0.40 -12.35
CA LEU A 79 2.06 -0.43 -13.49
C LEU A 79 2.54 0.42 -14.65
N ARG A 80 3.62 -0.04 -15.29
CA ARG A 80 4.28 0.66 -16.37
C ARG A 80 4.65 -0.30 -17.49
N SER A 81 4.63 0.20 -18.71
CA SER A 81 5.28 -0.46 -19.85
C SER A 81 6.72 0.02 -19.99
N PHE A 82 7.56 -0.75 -20.68
CA PHE A 82 8.88 -0.32 -21.09
C PHE A 82 9.17 -0.74 -22.53
N ASN A 83 9.95 0.07 -23.24
CA ASN A 83 10.43 -0.24 -24.57
C ASN A 83 11.97 -0.31 -24.54
N GLY A 84 12.50 -1.47 -24.17
CA GLY A 84 13.93 -1.69 -24.00
C GLY A 84 14.26 -2.95 -23.21
N LEU A 85 15.49 -3.02 -22.68
CA LEU A 85 15.96 -4.12 -21.85
C LEU A 85 15.59 -3.91 -20.37
N ARG A 86 15.29 -4.99 -19.65
CA ARG A 86 14.93 -4.96 -18.22
C ARG A 86 16.05 -4.35 -17.38
N GLU A 87 17.29 -4.68 -17.73
CA GLU A 87 18.50 -4.20 -17.07
C GLU A 87 18.58 -2.67 -17.11
N GLY A 88 18.13 -2.05 -18.21
CA GLY A 88 18.09 -0.59 -18.33
C GLY A 88 17.05 0.07 -17.42
N VAL A 89 15.95 -0.63 -17.09
CA VAL A 89 14.99 -0.17 -16.09
C VAL A 89 15.59 -0.28 -14.69
N VAL A 90 16.20 -1.43 -14.37
CA VAL A 90 16.82 -1.67 -13.05
C VAL A 90 17.96 -0.67 -12.78
N GLU A 91 18.86 -0.46 -13.75
CA GLU A 91 20.01 0.43 -13.60
C GLU A 91 19.60 1.88 -13.24
N GLN A 92 18.52 2.39 -13.83
CA GLN A 92 18.04 3.73 -13.54
C GLN A 92 17.42 3.85 -12.15
N TYR A 93 16.73 2.80 -11.69
CA TYR A 93 16.20 2.76 -10.34
C TYR A 93 17.23 2.40 -9.28
N GLN A 94 18.40 1.87 -9.65
CA GLN A 94 19.43 1.37 -8.72
C GLN A 94 19.77 2.39 -7.63
N LYS A 95 19.96 3.66 -7.99
CA LYS A 95 20.28 4.74 -7.04
C LYS A 95 19.21 4.94 -5.96
N VAL A 96 17.96 4.65 -6.29
CA VAL A 96 16.81 4.76 -5.38
C VAL A 96 16.67 3.50 -4.56
N LEU A 97 16.79 2.33 -5.20
CA LEU A 97 16.74 1.02 -4.57
C LEU A 97 17.83 0.85 -3.50
N ASP A 98 19.06 1.31 -3.78
CA ASP A 98 20.19 1.25 -2.85
C ASP A 98 19.98 2.08 -1.58
N ARG A 99 19.11 3.10 -1.66
CA ARG A 99 18.87 4.06 -0.57
C ARG A 99 17.55 3.81 0.16
N ASN A 100 16.67 3.00 -0.42
CA ASN A 100 15.32 2.84 0.08
C ASN A 100 14.83 1.41 -0.15
N ASP A 101 14.94 0.62 0.92
CA ASP A 101 14.46 -0.75 1.03
C ASP A 101 12.93 -0.87 0.92
N ASN A 102 12.22 0.25 1.00
CA ASN A 102 10.77 0.29 0.83
C ASN A 102 10.33 0.29 -0.64
N ILE A 103 11.26 0.45 -1.61
CA ILE A 103 10.94 0.50 -3.04
C ILE A 103 11.34 -0.81 -3.70
N GLY A 104 10.49 -1.32 -4.58
CA GLY A 104 10.76 -2.53 -5.35
C GLY A 104 10.23 -2.47 -6.77
N ILE A 105 10.75 -3.37 -7.60
CA ILE A 105 10.36 -3.54 -9.00
C ILE A 105 10.05 -5.02 -9.23
N LEU A 106 8.91 -5.32 -9.83
CA LEU A 106 8.53 -6.67 -10.26
C LEU A 106 8.15 -6.66 -11.73
N PHE A 107 8.84 -7.47 -12.52
CA PHE A 107 8.51 -7.65 -13.93
C PHE A 107 7.41 -8.69 -14.12
N MET A 108 6.56 -8.48 -15.14
CA MET A 108 5.36 -9.27 -15.41
C MET A 108 5.62 -10.63 -16.09
N ASP A 109 6.86 -11.11 -16.11
CA ASP A 109 7.35 -12.04 -17.13
C ASP A 109 8.39 -13.07 -16.64
N GLY A 110 8.46 -13.35 -15.33
CA GLY A 110 9.24 -14.52 -14.89
C GLY A 110 9.67 -14.62 -13.43
N ASP A 111 9.57 -13.54 -12.64
CA ASP A 111 9.94 -13.61 -11.22
C ASP A 111 8.87 -14.32 -10.38
N LYS A 112 9.30 -14.96 -9.28
CA LYS A 112 8.38 -15.51 -8.29
C LYS A 112 7.62 -14.37 -7.61
N TRP A 113 6.39 -14.15 -8.04
CA TRP A 113 5.51 -13.17 -7.42
C TRP A 113 5.23 -13.57 -5.95
N PRO A 114 5.21 -12.60 -5.03
CA PRO A 114 4.86 -12.86 -3.64
C PRO A 114 3.36 -13.22 -3.54
N LEU A 115 3.04 -14.51 -3.52
CA LEU A 115 1.66 -15.03 -3.52
C LEU A 115 0.81 -14.49 -2.37
N ASP A 116 1.43 -14.25 -1.20
CA ASP A 116 0.75 -13.74 -0.02
C ASP A 116 0.65 -12.19 0.00
N SER A 117 1.09 -11.51 -1.06
CA SER A 117 1.08 -10.05 -1.14
C SER A 117 -0.02 -9.51 -2.05
N ILE A 118 -0.48 -8.29 -1.75
CA ILE A 118 -1.42 -7.53 -2.59
C ILE A 118 -0.96 -7.37 -4.04
N LEU A 119 0.34 -7.47 -4.32
CA LEU A 119 0.88 -7.41 -5.68
C LEU A 119 0.37 -8.57 -6.55
N TRP A 120 0.10 -9.74 -5.95
CA TRP A 120 -0.49 -10.87 -6.66
C TRP A 120 -1.92 -10.57 -7.13
N ASP A 121 -2.75 -9.98 -6.27
CA ASP A 121 -4.10 -9.53 -6.64
C ASP A 121 -4.06 -8.47 -7.75
N TRP A 122 -3.11 -7.52 -7.67
CA TRP A 122 -2.94 -6.49 -8.70
C TRP A 122 -2.52 -7.09 -10.04
N ARG A 123 -1.70 -8.16 -10.04
CA ARG A 123 -1.36 -8.90 -11.26
C ARG A 123 -2.61 -9.49 -11.91
N GLY A 124 -3.50 -10.12 -11.12
CA GLY A 124 -4.77 -10.65 -11.62
C GLY A 124 -5.62 -9.54 -12.26
N GLU A 125 -5.84 -8.45 -11.54
CA GLU A 125 -6.60 -7.29 -12.05
C GLU A 125 -5.99 -6.73 -13.34
N PHE A 126 -4.66 -6.67 -13.44
CA PHE A 126 -3.98 -6.20 -14.64
C PHE A 126 -4.27 -7.09 -15.85
N LEU A 127 -4.03 -8.40 -15.70
CA LEU A 127 -4.21 -9.37 -16.77
C LEU A 127 -5.67 -9.41 -17.24
N ASP A 128 -6.61 -9.35 -16.28
CA ASP A 128 -8.04 -9.42 -16.56
C ASP A 128 -8.58 -8.14 -17.23
N GLN A 129 -8.18 -6.95 -16.78
CA GLN A 129 -8.77 -5.69 -17.25
C GLN A 129 -8.21 -5.18 -18.56
N ASN A 130 -6.96 -5.51 -18.90
CA ASN A 130 -6.27 -4.87 -20.03
C ASN A 130 -6.13 -5.78 -21.24
N HIS A 131 -6.55 -7.05 -21.17
CA HIS A 131 -6.35 -8.05 -22.23
C HIS A 131 -4.90 -8.08 -22.75
N ILE A 132 -3.95 -7.80 -21.86
CA ILE A 132 -2.55 -7.69 -22.22
C ILE A 132 -1.96 -9.11 -22.31
N GLU A 133 -1.53 -9.48 -23.51
CA GLU A 133 -0.63 -10.62 -23.70
C GLU A 133 0.70 -10.34 -22.98
N GLU A 134 1.33 -11.36 -22.40
CA GLU A 134 2.64 -11.25 -21.74
C GLU A 134 3.58 -10.33 -22.53
N GLY A 135 4.06 -9.25 -21.90
CA GLY A 135 4.80 -8.20 -22.58
C GLY A 135 5.72 -7.44 -21.64
N ASN A 136 6.31 -6.36 -22.15
CA ASN A 136 7.29 -5.55 -21.44
C ASN A 136 6.59 -4.64 -20.41
N TYR A 137 6.14 -5.23 -19.31
CA TYR A 137 5.48 -4.54 -18.20
C TYR A 137 6.17 -4.83 -16.87
N TYR A 138 6.14 -3.86 -15.97
CA TYR A 138 6.61 -4.00 -14.61
C TYR A 138 5.77 -3.17 -13.65
N ILE A 139 5.80 -3.54 -12.38
CA ILE A 139 5.29 -2.74 -11.28
C ILE A 139 6.48 -2.15 -10.55
N VAL A 140 6.52 -0.83 -10.43
CA VAL A 140 7.33 -0.15 -9.41
C VAL A 140 6.43 0.14 -8.23
N TYR A 141 6.82 -0.28 -7.03
CA TYR A 141 6.02 -0.09 -5.82
C TYR A 141 6.85 0.46 -4.68
N MET A 142 6.16 1.06 -3.72
CA MET A 142 6.71 1.45 -2.43
C MET A 142 5.80 0.94 -1.30
N SER A 143 6.39 0.39 -0.25
CA SER A 143 5.65 -0.11 0.92
C SER A 143 6.42 0.08 2.21
N GLU A 144 5.73 0.46 3.30
CA GLU A 144 6.37 0.61 4.62
C GLU A 144 6.96 -0.70 5.18
N LYS A 145 6.40 -1.84 4.77
CA LYS A 145 6.85 -3.19 5.17
C LYS A 145 6.56 -4.18 4.05
N PHE A 146 7.57 -4.95 3.67
CA PHE A 146 7.45 -5.95 2.61
C PHE A 146 7.69 -7.38 3.13
N PRO A 147 6.91 -8.39 2.71
CA PRO A 147 5.73 -8.27 1.84
C PRO A 147 4.52 -7.66 2.57
N ALA A 148 3.77 -6.78 1.89
CA ALA A 148 2.48 -6.30 2.40
C ALA A 148 1.43 -7.39 2.20
N LEU A 149 0.99 -7.99 3.32
CA LEU A 149 0.09 -9.13 3.32
C LEU A 149 -1.36 -8.74 3.02
N LEU A 150 -2.08 -9.62 2.32
CA LEU A 150 -3.50 -9.50 2.03
C LEU A 150 -4.36 -9.65 3.31
N ASP A 151 -4.61 -8.55 4.01
CA ASP A 151 -5.55 -8.57 5.13
C ASP A 151 -6.46 -7.33 5.15
N LEU A 152 -7.76 -7.60 5.14
CA LEU A 152 -8.79 -6.59 4.93
C LEU A 152 -9.17 -5.85 6.23
N ARG A 153 -8.65 -6.25 7.40
CA ARG A 153 -9.00 -5.63 8.69
C ARG A 153 -8.61 -4.15 8.82
N CYS A 154 -7.65 -3.71 8.01
CA CYS A 154 -7.19 -2.32 7.94
C CYS A 154 -7.86 -1.51 6.82
N LYS A 155 -8.74 -2.11 6.01
CA LYS A 155 -9.59 -1.35 5.09
C LYS A 155 -10.70 -0.68 5.89
N GLY A 156 -10.55 0.63 6.10
CA GLY A 156 -11.54 1.58 6.63
C GLY A 156 -12.84 1.01 7.20
N TYR A 157 -12.87 0.88 8.52
CA TYR A 157 -14.07 1.21 9.31
C TYR A 157 -14.16 2.71 9.46
#